data_AF-A0A7I8MVJ0-F1
#
_entry.id   AF-A0A7I8MVJ0-F1
#
_cell.length_a   1.000
_cell.length_b   1.000
_cell.length_c   1.000
_cell.angle_alpha   90.00
_cell.angle_beta   90.00
_cell.angle_gamma   90.00
#
_symmetry.space_group_name_H-M   'P 1'
#
loop_
_entity.id
_entity.type
_entity.pdbx_description
1 polymer ?
#
loop_
_entity_poly.entity_id
_entity_poly.type
_entity_poly.pdbx_seq_one_letter_code
_entity_poly.pdbx_strand_id
1 'polypeptide(L)'
;MDELLDIVWFKILAGVQYGKELLDILFSPLNLLGPAMAILLIAAVTVVCTRFLTKNIKTRRYRELQKEFLHWYNLRQEALNCEDPDKGKLLAKNIDQGKLNRVYYDYFFEGLMLSFLTKYIPILTVLAYVNEAYRRENLMALFGRDYIFRYGGNNGDPVLVGSVFWFVLSILIVYLAWSGLSKMIRRYLPNQKPPVASLPSAPA
;
A
#
# COMPACT_ATOMS: atom_id res chain seq x y z
N MET A 1 -19.81 -0.10 32.73
CA MET A 1 -19.52 -0.41 31.30
C MET A 1 -18.69 0.72 30.71
N ASP A 2 -19.05 1.96 31.03
CA ASP A 2 -18.32 3.17 30.62
C ASP A 2 -16.90 3.23 31.18
N GLU A 3 -16.68 2.90 32.47
CA GLU A 3 -15.32 2.90 33.05
C GLU A 3 -14.33 1.95 32.36
N LEU A 4 -14.79 0.77 31.92
CA LEU A 4 -13.93 -0.17 31.19
C LEU A 4 -13.60 0.35 29.79
N LEU A 5 -14.58 0.96 29.13
CA LEU A 5 -14.39 1.60 27.82
C LEU A 5 -13.44 2.79 27.93
N ASP A 6 -13.57 3.60 28.98
CA ASP A 6 -12.69 4.74 29.26
C ASP A 6 -11.25 4.28 29.53
N ILE A 7 -11.06 3.26 30.37
CA ILE A 7 -9.72 2.70 30.64
C ILE A 7 -9.07 2.19 29.34
N VAL A 8 -9.83 1.47 28.51
CA VAL A 8 -9.33 0.98 27.22
C VAL A 8 -9.02 2.15 26.29
N TRP A 9 -9.89 3.16 26.22
CA TRP A 9 -9.70 4.35 25.41
C TRP A 9 -8.45 5.13 25.80
N PHE A 10 -8.21 5.36 27.10
CA PHE A 10 -7.01 6.02 27.58
C PHE A 10 -5.73 5.25 27.25
N LYS A 11 -5.75 3.91 27.31
CA LYS A 11 -4.60 3.08 26.89
C LYS A 11 -4.32 3.20 25.40
N ILE A 12 -5.36 3.21 24.57
CA ILE A 12 -5.23 3.42 23.12
C ILE A 12 -4.65 4.81 22.86
N LEU A 13 -5.18 5.83 23.52
CA LEU A 13 -4.75 7.22 23.37
C LEU A 13 -3.27 7.39 23.76
N ALA A 14 -2.85 6.81 24.88
CA ALA A 14 -1.46 6.79 25.29
C ALA A 14 -0.58 6.07 24.26
N GLY A 15 -1.02 4.91 23.75
CA GLY A 15 -0.30 4.17 22.70
C GLY A 15 -0.12 4.98 21.41
N VAL A 16 -1.15 5.73 20.99
CA VAL A 16 -1.07 6.62 19.82
C VAL A 16 -0.11 7.78 20.08
N GLN A 17 -0.13 8.37 21.28
CA GLN A 17 0.81 9.43 21.65
C GLN A 17 2.26 8.95 21.63
N TYR A 18 2.56 7.80 22.24
CA TYR A 18 3.90 7.20 22.15
C TYR A 18 4.31 6.89 20.71
N GLY A 19 3.37 6.40 19.90
CA GLY A 19 3.61 6.17 18.47
C GLY A 19 3.99 7.46 17.75
N LYS A 20 3.28 8.56 18.03
CA LYS A 20 3.59 9.90 17.48
C LYS A 20 4.99 10.36 17.90
N GLU A 21 5.32 10.31 19.19
CA GLU A 21 6.63 10.74 19.71
C GLU A 21 7.78 9.97 19.07
N LEU A 22 7.59 8.65 18.87
CA LEU A 22 8.57 7.82 18.17
C LEU A 22 8.77 8.30 16.73
N LEU A 23 7.68 8.60 16.01
CA LEU A 23 7.76 9.15 14.65
C LEU A 23 8.40 10.55 14.62
N ASP A 24 8.10 11.40 15.60
CA ASP A 24 8.71 12.73 15.74
C ASP A 24 10.23 12.60 15.92
N ILE A 25 10.70 11.67 16.76
CA ILE A 25 12.14 11.40 16.95
C ILE A 25 12.77 10.88 15.65
N LEU A 26 12.12 9.94 14.97
CA LEU A 26 12.64 9.35 13.74
C LEU A 26 12.73 10.37 12.58
N PHE A 27 11.76 11.29 12.48
CA PHE A 27 11.65 12.20 11.35
C PHE A 27 12.15 13.62 11.62
N SER A 28 12.36 14.01 12.88
CA SER A 28 12.93 15.31 13.25
C SER A 28 14.19 15.69 12.46
N PRO A 29 15.18 14.79 12.24
CA PRO A 29 16.36 15.12 11.44
C PRO A 29 16.05 15.54 9.99
N LEU A 30 14.93 15.07 9.43
CA LEU A 30 14.52 15.39 8.06
C LEU A 30 13.95 16.82 7.95
N ASN A 31 13.50 17.41 9.06
CA ASN A 31 12.92 18.76 9.09
C ASN A 31 13.97 19.84 8.75
N LEU A 32 15.27 19.54 8.87
CA LEU A 32 16.31 20.48 8.46
C LEU A 32 16.26 20.83 6.96
N LEU A 33 15.68 19.96 6.13
CA LEU A 33 15.58 20.15 4.67
C LEU A 33 14.33 20.95 4.26
N GLY A 34 13.48 21.32 5.23
CA GLY A 34 12.21 22.01 5.03
C GLY A 34 11.02 21.07 4.77
N PRO A 35 9.77 21.53 5.00
CA PRO A 35 8.55 20.72 4.96
C PRO A 35 8.36 19.88 3.70
N ALA A 36 8.59 20.47 2.52
CA ALA A 36 8.35 19.76 1.27
C ALA A 36 9.27 18.53 1.12
N MET A 37 10.57 18.70 1.41
CA MET A 37 11.56 17.63 1.33
C MET A 37 11.39 16.62 2.46
N ALA A 38 11.07 17.09 3.67
CA ALA A 38 10.80 16.21 4.81
C ALA A 38 9.63 15.26 4.50
N ILE A 39 8.49 15.79 4.01
CA ILE A 39 7.33 14.97 3.63
C ILE A 39 7.66 14.00 2.48
N LEU A 40 8.45 14.44 1.50
CA LEU A 40 8.87 13.58 0.38
C LEU A 40 9.74 12.40 0.86
N LEU A 41 10.67 12.64 1.78
CA LEU A 41 11.50 11.60 2.37
C LEU A 41 10.69 10.66 3.26
N ILE A 42 9.77 11.18 4.07
CA ILE A 42 8.82 10.37 4.85
C ILE A 42 7.99 9.47 3.92
N ALA A 43 7.48 10.01 2.82
CA ALA A 43 6.76 9.22 1.81
C ALA A 43 7.64 8.14 1.19
N ALA A 44 8.91 8.45 0.87
CA ALA A 44 9.85 7.48 0.33
C ALA A 44 10.12 6.33 1.31
N VAL A 45 10.40 6.63 2.58
CA VAL A 45 10.59 5.64 3.64
C VAL A 45 9.33 4.78 3.79
N THR A 46 8.14 5.40 3.79
CA THR A 46 6.85 4.70 3.90
C THR A 46 6.65 3.70 2.75
N VAL A 47 6.96 4.10 1.50
CA VAL A 47 6.88 3.21 0.34
C VAL A 47 7.88 2.06 0.44
N VAL A 48 9.09 2.31 0.94
CA VAL A 48 10.11 1.26 1.16
C VAL A 48 9.64 0.27 2.23
N CYS A 49 9.16 0.77 3.37
CA CYS A 49 8.66 -0.05 4.49
C CYS A 49 7.46 -0.90 4.06
N THR A 50 6.45 -0.31 3.41
CA THR A 50 5.26 -1.06 2.95
C THR A 50 5.62 -2.14 1.95
N ARG A 51 6.59 -1.89 1.05
CA ARG A 51 7.09 -2.92 0.13
C ARG A 51 7.85 -4.02 0.84
N PHE A 52 8.67 -3.67 1.82
CA PHE A 52 9.37 -4.66 2.65
C PHE A 52 8.36 -5.55 3.40
N LEU A 53 7.35 -4.95 4.03
CA LEU A 53 6.26 -5.67 4.71
C LEU A 53 5.51 -6.58 3.73
N THR A 54 5.06 -6.05 2.60
CA THR A 54 4.31 -6.81 1.58
C THR A 54 5.14 -7.97 0.99
N LYS A 55 6.46 -7.80 0.86
CA LYS A 55 7.35 -8.82 0.31
C LYS A 55 7.62 -9.95 1.32
N ASN A 56 7.84 -9.60 2.59
CA ASN A 56 8.26 -10.55 3.61
C ASN A 56 7.09 -11.21 4.33
N ILE A 57 5.98 -10.49 4.51
CA ILE A 57 4.79 -10.99 5.21
C ILE A 57 3.88 -11.64 4.17
N LYS A 58 4.02 -12.96 4.00
CA LYS A 58 3.07 -13.81 3.31
C LYS A 58 2.70 -14.97 4.21
N THR A 59 1.42 -15.12 4.54
CA THR A 59 0.95 -16.23 5.38
C THR A 59 1.12 -17.57 4.65
N ARG A 60 1.29 -18.65 5.41
CA ARG A 60 1.32 -20.01 4.86
C ARG A 60 0.01 -20.32 4.14
N ARG A 61 -1.11 -19.96 4.77
CA ARG A 61 -2.47 -20.07 4.23
C ARG A 61 -2.61 -19.38 2.87
N TYR A 62 -2.13 -18.15 2.72
CA TYR A 62 -2.17 -17.45 1.43
C TYR A 62 -1.43 -18.23 0.31
N ARG A 63 -0.27 -18.83 0.63
CA ARG A 63 0.50 -19.63 -0.33
C ARG A 63 -0.21 -20.94 -0.69
N GLU A 64 -0.89 -21.56 0.26
CA GLU A 64 -1.68 -22.78 0.04
C GLU A 64 -2.91 -22.50 -0.83
N LEU A 65 -3.67 -21.46 -0.50
CA LEU A 65 -4.81 -21.00 -1.29
C LEU A 65 -4.40 -20.65 -2.73
N GLN A 66 -3.23 -20.02 -2.91
CA GLN A 66 -2.71 -19.73 -4.24
C GLN A 66 -2.46 -21.00 -5.07
N LYS A 67 -1.88 -22.04 -4.45
CA LYS A 67 -1.63 -23.33 -5.12
C LYS A 67 -2.93 -24.04 -5.46
N GLU A 68 -3.87 -24.07 -4.51
CA GLU A 68 -5.18 -24.69 -4.69
C GLU A 68 -5.96 -23.97 -5.80
N PHE A 69 -5.98 -22.64 -5.81
CA PHE A 69 -6.59 -21.84 -6.87
C PHE A 69 -5.99 -22.19 -8.24
N LEU A 70 -4.66 -22.20 -8.35
CA LEU A 70 -3.99 -22.49 -9.61
C LEU A 70 -4.29 -23.91 -10.11
N HIS A 71 -4.36 -24.88 -9.19
CA HIS A 71 -4.72 -26.26 -9.50
C HIS A 71 -6.14 -26.35 -10.10
N TRP A 72 -7.14 -25.81 -9.41
CA TRP A 72 -8.53 -25.85 -9.88
C TRP A 72 -8.74 -25.02 -11.16
N TYR A 73 -8.02 -23.92 -11.30
CA TYR A 73 -8.04 -23.10 -12.51
C TYR A 73 -7.49 -23.87 -13.72
N ASN A 74 -6.37 -24.58 -13.57
CA ASN A 74 -5.81 -25.40 -14.63
C ASN A 74 -6.73 -26.57 -14.97
N LEU A 75 -7.34 -27.23 -13.97
CA LEU A 75 -8.29 -28.31 -14.20
C LEU A 75 -9.54 -27.85 -14.97
N ARG A 76 -10.04 -26.63 -14.68
CA ARG A 76 -11.10 -26.00 -15.46
C ARG A 76 -10.67 -25.78 -16.92
N GLN A 77 -9.43 -25.33 -17.14
CA GLN A 77 -8.91 -25.11 -18.49
C GLN A 77 -8.78 -26.42 -19.28
N GLU A 78 -8.34 -27.50 -18.62
CA GLU A 78 -8.30 -28.83 -19.21
C GLU A 78 -9.71 -29.34 -19.56
N ALA A 79 -10.70 -29.11 -18.69
CA ALA A 79 -12.10 -29.47 -18.97
C ALA A 79 -12.65 -28.73 -20.19
N LEU A 80 -12.27 -27.46 -20.41
CA LEU A 80 -12.67 -26.69 -21.59
C LEU A 80 -12.00 -27.15 -22.88
N ASN A 81 -10.87 -27.86 -22.79
CA ASN A 81 -10.14 -28.41 -23.94
C ASN A 81 -10.59 -29.83 -24.31
N CYS A 82 -11.65 -30.37 -23.68
CA CYS A 82 -12.23 -31.65 -24.09
C CYS A 82 -12.71 -31.64 -25.54
N GLU A 83 -12.58 -32.78 -26.22
CA GLU A 83 -13.04 -32.98 -27.61
C GLU A 83 -14.54 -32.69 -27.79
N ASP A 84 -15.34 -32.99 -26.77
CA ASP A 84 -16.76 -32.63 -26.71
C ASP A 84 -16.94 -31.28 -26.00
N PRO A 85 -17.27 -30.20 -26.75
CA PRO A 85 -17.35 -28.85 -26.20
C PRO A 85 -18.52 -28.66 -25.23
N ASP A 86 -19.63 -29.39 -25.40
CA ASP A 86 -20.80 -29.25 -24.53
C ASP A 86 -20.58 -29.96 -23.20
N LYS A 87 -19.96 -31.14 -23.24
CA LYS A 87 -19.50 -31.82 -22.03
C LYS A 87 -18.43 -31.03 -21.29
N GLY A 88 -17.47 -30.43 -22.01
CA GLY A 88 -16.43 -29.58 -21.44
C GLY A 88 -16.98 -28.37 -20.68
N LYS A 89 -18.00 -27.69 -21.24
CA LYS A 89 -18.70 -26.58 -20.57
C LYS A 89 -19.40 -27.01 -19.29
N LEU A 90 -20.08 -28.16 -19.29
CA LEU A 90 -20.75 -28.68 -18.10
C LEU A 90 -19.75 -29.04 -16.99
N LEU A 91 -18.62 -29.66 -17.35
CA LEU A 91 -17.53 -29.97 -16.42
C LEU A 91 -16.94 -28.69 -15.82
N ALA A 92 -16.64 -27.69 -16.64
CA ALA A 92 -16.13 -26.40 -16.17
C ALA A 92 -17.13 -25.72 -15.21
N LYS A 93 -18.43 -25.74 -15.51
CA LYS A 93 -19.47 -25.20 -14.62
C LYS A 93 -19.51 -25.92 -13.27
N ASN A 94 -19.38 -27.25 -13.26
CA ASN A 94 -19.33 -28.04 -12.03
C ASN A 94 -18.09 -27.73 -11.20
N ILE A 95 -16.92 -27.54 -11.84
CA ILE A 95 -15.67 -27.12 -11.17
C ILE A 95 -15.83 -25.73 -10.54
N ASP A 96 -16.42 -24.80 -11.29
CA ASP A 96 -16.68 -23.43 -10.85
C ASP A 96 -17.58 -23.42 -9.60
N GLN A 97 -18.69 -24.15 -9.63
CA GLN A 97 -19.65 -24.23 -8.53
C GLN A 97 -19.16 -25.04 -7.34
N GLY A 98 -18.45 -26.14 -7.58
CA GLY A 98 -18.04 -27.07 -6.54
C GLY A 98 -16.87 -26.57 -5.70
N LYS A 99 -15.90 -25.88 -6.33
CA LYS A 99 -14.64 -25.57 -5.63
C LYS A 99 -13.95 -24.30 -6.09
N LEU A 100 -13.86 -24.02 -7.39
CA LEU A 100 -13.02 -22.91 -7.87
C LEU A 100 -13.52 -21.55 -7.36
N ASN A 101 -14.83 -21.28 -7.37
CA ASN A 101 -15.36 -20.01 -6.85
C ASN A 101 -15.04 -19.81 -5.37
N ARG A 102 -15.19 -20.85 -4.55
CA ARG A 102 -14.91 -20.77 -3.11
C ARG A 102 -13.43 -20.47 -2.86
N VAL A 103 -12.55 -21.24 -3.50
CA VAL A 103 -11.09 -21.05 -3.36
C VAL A 103 -10.67 -19.68 -3.89
N TYR A 104 -11.29 -19.20 -4.97
CA TYR A 104 -11.07 -17.85 -5.49
C TYR A 104 -11.40 -16.78 -4.44
N TYR A 105 -12.58 -16.82 -3.82
CA TYR A 105 -12.96 -15.84 -2.82
C TYR A 105 -12.05 -15.92 -1.58
N ASP A 106 -11.76 -17.12 -1.07
CA ASP A 106 -10.86 -17.29 0.07
C ASP A 106 -9.46 -16.73 -0.23
N TYR A 107 -8.91 -17.03 -1.42
CA TYR A 107 -7.62 -16.51 -1.87
C TYR A 107 -7.62 -14.99 -2.02
N PHE A 108 -8.67 -14.43 -2.63
CA PHE A 108 -8.85 -13.01 -2.83
C PHE A 108 -8.95 -12.25 -1.50
N PHE A 109 -9.82 -12.69 -0.59
CA PHE A 109 -10.04 -12.05 0.71
C PHE A 109 -8.78 -12.11 1.57
N GLU A 110 -8.08 -13.25 1.62
CA GLU A 110 -6.81 -13.37 2.33
C GLU A 110 -5.78 -12.39 1.74
N GLY A 111 -5.67 -12.30 0.41
CA GLY A 111 -4.79 -11.35 -0.27
C GLY A 111 -5.14 -9.88 0.01
N LEU A 112 -6.44 -9.56 0.04
CA LEU A 112 -6.95 -8.22 0.38
C LEU A 112 -6.61 -7.86 1.83
N MET A 113 -6.88 -8.74 2.78
CA MET A 113 -6.59 -8.52 4.20
C MET A 113 -5.09 -8.34 4.45
N LEU A 114 -4.26 -9.16 3.82
CA LEU A 114 -2.81 -9.00 3.88
C LEU A 114 -2.36 -7.66 3.29
N SER A 115 -2.94 -7.25 2.16
CA SER A 115 -2.64 -5.94 1.56
C SER A 115 -3.09 -4.79 2.47
N PHE A 116 -4.22 -4.93 3.16
CA PHE A 116 -4.70 -3.96 4.14
C PHE A 116 -3.70 -3.77 5.27
N LEU A 117 -3.23 -4.87 5.87
CA LEU A 117 -2.27 -4.86 6.97
C LEU A 117 -0.86 -4.37 6.56
N THR A 118 -0.39 -4.76 5.38
CA THR A 118 1.02 -4.54 5.00
C THR A 118 1.25 -3.28 4.15
N LYS A 119 0.19 -2.75 3.53
CA LYS A 119 0.27 -1.59 2.63
C LYS A 119 -0.63 -0.45 3.08
N TYR A 120 -1.93 -0.69 3.23
CA TYR A 120 -2.87 0.41 3.46
C TYR A 120 -2.79 0.98 4.88
N ILE A 121 -2.80 0.15 5.92
CA ILE A 121 -2.69 0.59 7.31
C ILE A 121 -1.41 1.43 7.53
N PRO A 122 -0.20 0.98 7.15
CA PRO A 122 1.00 1.77 7.35
C PRO A 122 0.96 3.13 6.63
N ILE A 123 0.45 3.17 5.39
CA ILE A 123 0.31 4.43 4.64
C ILE A 123 -0.66 5.37 5.34
N LEU A 124 -1.82 4.87 5.78
CA LEU A 124 -2.82 5.68 6.47
C LEU A 124 -2.34 6.18 7.83
N THR A 125 -1.59 5.36 8.57
CA THR A 125 -0.96 5.77 9.83
C THR A 125 0.03 6.91 9.61
N VAL A 126 0.92 6.79 8.61
CA VAL A 126 1.87 7.87 8.31
C VAL A 126 1.16 9.10 7.74
N LEU A 127 0.09 8.92 6.96
CA LEU A 127 -0.73 10.02 6.48
C LEU A 127 -1.34 10.81 7.64
N ALA A 128 -1.91 10.13 8.64
CA ALA A 128 -2.46 10.76 9.84
C ALA A 128 -1.36 11.50 10.63
N TYR A 129 -0.19 10.90 10.76
CA TYR A 129 0.98 11.55 11.36
C TYR A 129 1.39 12.81 10.58
N VAL A 130 1.55 12.73 9.26
CA VAL A 130 1.94 13.89 8.43
C VAL A 130 0.89 14.98 8.49
N ASN A 131 -0.39 14.60 8.49
CA ASN A 131 -1.48 15.56 8.65
C ASN A 131 -1.33 16.35 9.95
N GLU A 132 -1.02 15.69 11.08
CA GLU A 132 -0.88 16.31 12.39
C GLU A 132 0.46 17.05 12.58
N ALA A 133 1.59 16.42 12.25
CA ALA A 133 2.93 16.98 12.42
C ALA A 133 3.19 18.21 11.53
N TYR A 134 2.53 18.28 10.37
CA TYR A 134 2.67 19.39 9.41
C TYR A 134 1.38 20.21 9.27
N ARG A 135 0.58 20.33 10.34
CA ARG A 135 -0.47 21.37 10.43
C ARG A 135 0.17 22.76 10.45
N ARG A 136 -0.60 23.79 10.11
CA ARG A 136 -0.11 25.18 10.00
C ARG A 136 0.59 25.66 11.28
N GLU A 137 0.03 25.32 12.44
CA GLU A 137 0.57 25.69 13.75
C GLU A 137 1.94 25.05 13.99
N ASN A 138 2.06 23.76 13.67
CA ASN A 138 3.31 23.01 13.82
C ASN A 138 4.34 23.39 12.75
N LEU A 139 3.91 23.71 11.53
CA LEU A 139 4.79 24.23 10.47
C LEU A 139 5.44 25.54 10.89
N MET A 140 4.66 26.44 11.49
CA MET A 140 5.17 27.71 12.02
C MET A 140 6.18 27.47 13.13
N ALA A 141 5.90 26.55 14.06
CA ALA A 141 6.81 26.21 15.15
C ALA A 141 8.11 25.52 14.68
N LEU A 142 8.01 24.60 13.72
CA LEU A 142 9.13 23.77 13.26
C LEU A 142 9.99 24.44 12.18
N PHE A 143 9.38 25.28 11.33
CA PHE A 143 10.04 25.82 10.14
C PHE A 143 9.91 27.34 10.00
N GLY A 144 9.21 28.03 10.90
CA GLY A 144 9.00 29.48 10.84
C GLY A 144 8.09 29.95 9.69
N ARG A 145 7.33 29.03 9.09
CA ARG A 145 6.39 29.30 7.98
C ARG A 145 5.15 28.44 8.13
N ASP A 146 3.99 28.94 7.73
CA ASP A 146 2.69 28.25 7.85
C ASP A 146 2.30 27.45 6.60
N TYR A 147 3.19 27.37 5.59
CA TYR A 147 2.93 26.69 4.32
C TYR A 147 4.07 25.78 3.86
N ILE A 148 3.69 24.77 3.07
CA ILE A 148 4.63 23.83 2.42
C ILE A 148 5.05 24.38 1.06
N PHE A 149 4.05 24.72 0.24
CA PHE A 149 4.21 25.46 -1.01
C PHE A 149 3.23 26.63 -1.05
N ARG A 150 3.72 27.74 -1.59
CA ARG A 150 2.92 28.92 -1.94
C ARG A 150 2.95 29.05 -3.46
N TYR A 151 1.81 28.85 -4.12
CA TYR A 151 1.67 29.05 -5.56
C TYR A 151 0.74 30.22 -5.84
N GLY A 152 1.19 31.17 -6.67
CA GLY A 152 0.49 32.42 -6.96
C GLY A 152 0.70 33.50 -5.88
N GLY A 153 1.01 34.72 -6.32
CA GLY A 153 1.27 35.81 -5.36
C GLY A 153 1.70 37.15 -5.93
N ASN A 154 1.13 37.59 -7.07
CA ASN A 154 1.26 39.00 -7.48
C ASN A 154 -0.07 39.77 -7.51
N ASN A 155 -1.26 39.14 -7.42
CA ASN A 155 -2.57 39.83 -7.48
C ASN A 155 -3.76 39.04 -6.86
N GLY A 156 -3.53 38.14 -5.89
CA GLY A 156 -4.60 37.37 -5.24
C GLY A 156 -4.10 36.53 -4.06
N ASP A 157 -5.05 36.01 -3.27
CA ASP A 157 -4.74 35.18 -2.10
C ASP A 157 -3.97 33.92 -2.51
N PRO A 158 -2.83 33.62 -1.85
CA PRO A 158 -2.01 32.47 -2.19
C PRO A 158 -2.76 31.16 -1.96
N VAL A 159 -2.69 30.24 -2.92
CA VAL A 159 -3.20 28.87 -2.73
C VAL A 159 -2.16 28.09 -1.94
N LEU A 160 -2.52 27.74 -0.70
CA LEU A 160 -1.68 26.98 0.22
C LEU A 160 -1.91 25.48 0.00
N VAL A 161 -0.86 24.76 -0.36
CA VAL A 161 -0.93 23.30 -0.53
C VAL A 161 -0.86 22.61 0.84
N GLY A 162 -1.86 21.79 1.15
CA GLY A 162 -1.92 21.04 2.41
C GLY A 162 -0.92 19.88 2.47
N SER A 163 -0.52 19.50 3.69
CA SER A 163 0.42 18.41 3.99
C SER A 163 -0.04 17.06 3.45
N VAL A 164 -1.32 16.74 3.62
CA VAL A 164 -1.97 15.53 3.10
C VAL A 164 -1.85 15.45 1.58
N PHE A 165 -2.18 16.53 0.87
CA PHE A 165 -2.11 16.55 -0.58
C PHE A 165 -0.68 16.34 -1.07
N TRP A 166 0.27 17.07 -0.48
CA TRP A 166 1.69 16.94 -0.83
C TRP A 166 2.24 15.55 -0.53
N PHE A 167 1.80 14.91 0.56
CA PHE A 167 2.19 13.53 0.88
C PHE A 167 1.66 12.52 -0.14
N VAL A 168 0.39 12.61 -0.52
CA VAL A 168 -0.20 11.74 -1.56
C VAL A 168 0.53 11.91 -2.89
N LEU A 169 0.81 13.15 -3.27
CA LEU A 169 1.59 13.44 -4.48
C LEU A 169 3.02 12.88 -4.37
N SER A 170 3.65 13.00 -3.20
CA SER A 170 5.00 12.47 -2.94
C SER A 170 5.03 10.94 -3.07
N ILE A 171 4.03 10.22 -2.54
CA ILE A 171 3.90 8.77 -2.72
C ILE A 171 3.84 8.42 -4.23
N LEU A 172 3.03 9.16 -5.00
CA LEU A 172 2.90 8.94 -6.43
C LEU A 172 4.23 9.18 -7.15
N ILE A 173 4.93 10.27 -6.84
CA ILE A 173 6.26 10.58 -7.38
C ILE A 173 7.25 9.45 -7.07
N VAL A 174 7.28 8.96 -5.83
CA VAL A 174 8.18 7.86 -5.42
C VAL A 174 7.87 6.57 -6.20
N TYR A 175 6.60 6.22 -6.38
CA TYR A 175 6.23 5.05 -7.19
C TYR A 175 6.62 5.22 -8.67
N LEU A 176 6.42 6.41 -9.24
CA LEU A 176 6.85 6.72 -10.61
C LEU A 176 8.36 6.65 -10.76
N ALA A 177 9.11 7.30 -9.86
CA ALA A 177 10.57 7.28 -9.84
C ALA A 177 11.10 5.84 -9.77
N TRP A 178 10.53 5.02 -8.89
CA TRP A 178 10.90 3.61 -8.79
C TRP A 178 10.60 2.82 -10.08
N SER A 179 9.42 3.04 -10.67
CA SER A 179 9.03 2.38 -11.92
C SER A 179 9.97 2.77 -13.05
N GLY A 180 10.33 4.06 -13.16
CA GLY A 180 11.31 4.58 -14.11
C GLY A 180 12.70 3.97 -13.88
N LEU A 181 13.18 3.97 -12.64
CA LEU A 181 14.48 3.43 -12.27
C LEU A 181 14.58 1.93 -12.60
N SER A 182 13.55 1.16 -12.28
CA SER A 182 13.54 -0.28 -12.57
C SER A 182 13.51 -0.59 -14.07
N LYS A 183 12.85 0.24 -14.89
CA LYS A 183 12.91 0.16 -16.35
C LYS A 183 14.30 0.52 -16.90
N MET A 184 14.94 1.56 -16.38
CA MET A 184 16.29 1.95 -16.78
C MET A 184 17.31 0.87 -16.43
N ILE A 185 17.30 0.36 -15.19
CA ILE A 185 18.21 -0.70 -14.73
C ILE A 185 18.07 -1.96 -15.61
N ARG A 186 16.84 -2.34 -15.98
CA ARG A 186 16.59 -3.45 -16.91
C ARG A 186 17.11 -3.21 -18.33
N ARG A 187 17.20 -1.96 -18.78
CA ARG A 187 17.80 -1.61 -20.08
C ARG A 187 19.33 -1.72 -20.05
N TYR A 188 19.96 -1.52 -18.89
CA TYR A 188 21.42 -1.58 -18.72
C TYR A 188 21.96 -2.96 -18.29
N LEU A 189 21.11 -3.86 -17.78
CA LEU A 189 21.49 -5.25 -17.44
C LEU A 189 20.80 -6.25 -18.40
N PRO A 190 21.38 -6.54 -19.58
CA PRO A 190 20.83 -7.51 -20.51
C PRO A 190 21.24 -8.93 -20.11
N ASN A 191 20.70 -9.46 -19.02
CA ASN A 191 20.39 -10.89 -18.83
C ASN A 191 20.04 -11.20 -17.37
N GLN A 192 18.76 -11.49 -17.13
CA GLN A 192 18.32 -12.68 -16.40
C GLN A 192 16.82 -12.81 -16.64
N LYS A 193 16.43 -13.76 -17.50
CA LYS A 193 15.04 -14.25 -17.54
C LYS A 193 14.72 -14.79 -16.14
N PRO A 194 13.68 -14.32 -15.43
CA PRO A 194 13.13 -15.11 -14.34
C PRO A 194 12.43 -16.35 -14.92
N PRO A 195 12.59 -17.54 -14.32
CA PRO A 195 11.78 -18.69 -14.68
C PRO A 195 10.36 -18.56 -14.13
N VAL A 196 9.40 -18.64 -15.05
CA VAL A 196 8.06 -19.27 -14.98
C VAL A 196 6.91 -18.57 -14.22
N ALA A 197 5.78 -18.54 -14.95
CA ALA A 197 4.38 -18.30 -14.59
C ALA A 197 3.96 -16.90 -14.16
N SER A 198 3.66 -16.06 -15.17
CA SER A 198 2.69 -14.98 -15.03
C SER A 198 1.34 -15.57 -14.59
N LEU A 199 0.89 -15.21 -13.40
CA LEU A 199 -0.53 -15.31 -13.03
C LEU A 199 -1.32 -14.47 -14.06
N PRO A 200 -2.49 -14.94 -14.55
CA PRO A 200 -3.41 -14.04 -15.21
C PRO A 200 -3.72 -12.90 -14.23
N SER A 201 -3.47 -11.67 -14.66
CA SER A 201 -3.90 -10.47 -13.94
C SER A 201 -5.39 -10.59 -13.67
N ALA A 202 -5.79 -10.46 -12.40
CA ALA A 202 -7.20 -10.37 -12.04
C ALA A 202 -7.87 -9.32 -12.95
N PRO A 203 -9.06 -9.61 -13.51
CA PRO A 203 -9.80 -8.62 -14.27
C PRO A 203 -10.06 -7.39 -13.39
N ALA A 204 -9.79 -6.22 -13.96
CA ALA A 204 -10.04 -4.91 -13.37
C ALA A 204 -11.53 -4.68 -13.11
#